data_AF-A0A8X6YAS0-F1
#
_entry.id   AF-A0A8X6YAS0-F1
#
_cell.length_a   1.000
_cell.length_b   1.000
_cell.length_c   1.000
_cell.angle_alpha   90.00
_cell.angle_beta   90.00
_cell.angle_gamma   90.00
#
_symmetry.space_group_name_H-M   'P 1'
#
loop_
_entity.id
_entity.type
_entity.pdbx_description
1 polymer ?
#
loop_
_entity_poly.entity_id
_entity_poly.type
_entity_poly.pdbx_seq_one_letter_code
_entity_poly.pdbx_strand_id
1 'polypeptide(L)'
;MHCRECQRRKSVPHKPPGLTIPIPPASAPFQCLGIDLLGRFPRSTKGNKWIIVCMDNLSRFAITKALPTAEAEQVAKFITEEIVLKHMDHPELF
;
A
#
# COMPACT_ATOMS: atom_id res chain seq x y z
N MET A 1 -13.51 -19.62 9.23
CA MET A 1 -14.68 -18.98 8.58
C MET A 1 -15.97 -19.79 8.85
N HIS A 2 -16.19 -20.26 10.09
CA HIS A 2 -17.19 -21.30 10.42
C HIS A 2 -18.32 -20.82 11.34
N CYS A 3 -18.42 -19.52 11.62
CA CYS A 3 -19.49 -18.99 12.48
C CYS A 3 -20.78 -18.81 11.67
N ARG A 4 -21.84 -19.56 12.00
CA ARG A 4 -23.18 -19.48 11.39
C ARG A 4 -23.76 -18.05 11.44
N GLU A 5 -23.60 -17.37 12.56
CA GLU A 5 -24.10 -15.99 12.72
C GLU A 5 -23.38 -15.01 11.79
N CYS A 6 -22.06 -15.17 11.61
CA CYS A 6 -21.31 -14.33 10.68
C CYS A 6 -21.67 -14.63 9.22
N GLN A 7 -21.92 -15.89 8.88
CA GLN A 7 -22.34 -16.28 7.53
C GLN A 7 -23.73 -15.72 7.21
N ARG A 8 -24.67 -15.76 8.16
CA ARG A 8 -26.02 -15.23 7.99
C ARG A 8 -26.05 -13.70 7.82
N ARG A 9 -25.13 -13.00 8.48
CA ARG A 9 -25.01 -11.52 8.36
C ARG A 9 -24.28 -11.06 7.11
N LYS A 10 -23.43 -11.90 6.52
CA LYS A 10 -22.75 -11.55 5.26
C LYS A 10 -23.75 -11.61 4.11
N SER A 11 -23.95 -10.48 3.44
CA SER A 11 -24.68 -10.44 2.18
C SER A 11 -23.93 -11.26 1.13
N VAL A 12 -24.61 -12.23 0.51
CA VAL A 12 -24.06 -12.94 -0.64
C VAL A 12 -24.13 -12.00 -1.85
N PRO A 13 -23.02 -11.77 -2.57
CA PRO A 13 -23.06 -11.00 -3.81
C PRO A 13 -23.98 -11.71 -4.82
N HIS A 14 -25.08 -11.06 -5.20
CA HIS A 14 -26.01 -11.61 -6.19
C HIS A 14 -25.59 -11.30 -7.64
N LYS A 15 -24.71 -10.32 -7.84
CA LYS A 15 -24.18 -9.94 -9.15
C LYS A 15 -22.85 -10.66 -9.40
N PRO A 16 -22.55 -11.05 -10.64
CA PRO A 16 -21.21 -11.51 -10.98
C PRO A 16 -20.19 -10.40 -10.69
N PRO A 17 -18.92 -10.76 -10.41
CA PRO A 17 -17.84 -9.78 -10.28
C PRO A 17 -17.84 -8.82 -11.48
N GLY A 18 -17.72 -7.53 -11.20
CA GLY A 18 -17.54 -6.52 -12.26
C GLY A 18 -16.21 -6.71 -13.00
N LEU A 19 -16.08 -6.06 -14.15
CA LEU A 19 -14.82 -6.01 -14.88
C LEU A 19 -13.79 -5.16 -14.12
N THR A 20 -12.57 -5.66 -13.99
CA THR A 20 -11.46 -4.89 -13.44
C THR A 20 -11.08 -3.78 -14.43
N ILE A 21 -11.06 -2.53 -13.97
CA ILE A 21 -10.56 -1.40 -14.76
C ILE A 21 -9.05 -1.34 -14.54
N PRO A 22 -8.21 -1.48 -15.59
CA PRO A 22 -6.78 -1.39 -15.44
C PRO A 22 -6.36 0.05 -15.10
N ILE A 23 -5.37 0.18 -14.24
CA ILE A 23 -4.69 1.46 -14.01
C ILE A 23 -3.91 1.79 -15.29
N PRO A 24 -4.07 3.00 -15.87
CA PRO A 24 -3.29 3.41 -17.04
C PRO A 24 -1.78 3.24 -16.80
N PRO A 25 -1.01 2.85 -17.82
CA PRO A 25 0.43 2.73 -17.68
C PRO A 25 1.04 4.11 -17.36
N ALA A 26 1.93 4.14 -16.38
CA ALA A 26 2.74 5.34 -16.13
C ALA A 26 3.75 5.53 -17.27
N SER A 27 4.00 6.79 -17.64
CA SER A 27 4.96 7.17 -18.69
C SER A 27 6.39 7.33 -18.17
N ALA A 28 6.57 7.49 -16.86
CA ALA A 28 7.88 7.59 -16.22
C ALA A 28 7.89 6.82 -14.88
N PRO A 29 9.07 6.36 -14.42
CA PRO A 29 9.23 5.81 -13.08
C PRO A 29 8.78 6.81 -12.01
N PHE A 30 8.19 6.31 -10.93
CA PHE A 30 7.69 7.08 -9.78
C PHE A 30 6.54 8.06 -10.06
N GLN A 31 5.95 8.03 -11.26
CA GLN A 31 4.78 8.83 -11.61
C GLN A 31 3.47 8.26 -11.03
N CYS A 32 3.37 6.95 -10.86
CA CYS A 32 2.20 6.28 -10.28
C CYS A 32 2.66 5.22 -9.29
N LEU A 33 2.27 5.39 -8.02
CA LEU A 33 2.71 4.56 -6.91
C LEU A 33 1.50 3.86 -6.28
N GLY A 34 1.61 2.54 -6.07
CA GLY A 34 0.71 1.79 -5.21
C GLY A 34 1.30 1.70 -3.80
N ILE A 35 0.59 2.22 -2.81
CA ILE A 35 1.02 2.17 -1.39
C ILE A 35 0.02 1.34 -0.59
N ASP A 36 0.52 0.42 0.21
CA ASP A 36 -0.28 -0.43 1.09
C ASP A 36 0.39 -0.66 2.46
N LEU A 37 -0.42 -1.01 3.45
CA LEU A 37 -0.01 -1.31 4.81
C LEU A 37 -0.39 -2.74 5.18
N LEU A 38 0.64 -3.56 5.40
CA LEU A 38 0.49 -4.90 5.94
C LEU A 38 0.71 -4.86 7.44
N GLY A 39 -0.12 -5.50 8.24
CA GLY A 39 0.14 -5.53 9.68
C GLY A 39 -0.75 -6.41 10.51
N ARG A 40 -0.77 -6.08 11.82
CA ARG A 40 -1.16 -7.01 12.90
C ARG A 40 -0.24 -8.23 12.95
N PHE A 41 1.01 -8.06 12.53
CA PHE A 41 2.04 -9.07 12.70
C PHE A 41 2.41 -9.21 14.18
N PRO A 42 2.98 -10.36 14.58
CA PRO A 42 3.70 -10.46 15.84
C PRO A 42 4.72 -9.33 15.94
N ARG A 43 4.79 -8.70 17.13
CA ARG A 43 5.71 -7.60 17.38
C ARG A 43 7.15 -8.10 17.23
N SER A 44 7.93 -7.43 16.39
CA SER A 44 9.37 -7.73 16.25
C SER A 44 10.16 -7.30 17.48
N THR A 45 11.42 -7.73 17.58
CA THR A 45 12.34 -7.30 18.65
C THR A 45 12.56 -5.79 18.67
N LYS A 46 12.41 -5.11 17.52
CA LYS A 46 12.49 -3.66 17.38
C LYS A 46 11.14 -2.95 17.61
N GLY A 47 10.10 -3.68 17.97
CA GLY A 47 8.80 -3.12 18.29
C GLY A 47 7.87 -2.89 17.11
N ASN A 48 8.23 -3.32 15.90
CA ASN A 48 7.42 -3.13 14.69
C ASN A 48 6.33 -4.19 14.58
N LYS A 49 5.14 -3.80 14.11
CA LYS A 49 3.99 -4.70 13.88
C LYS A 49 3.32 -4.48 12.52
N TRP A 50 3.87 -3.56 11.71
CA TRP A 50 3.40 -3.19 10.39
C TRP A 50 4.58 -3.15 9.40
N ILE A 51 4.27 -3.29 8.12
CA ILE A 51 5.15 -3.08 6.99
C ILE A 51 4.39 -2.16 6.04
N ILE A 52 4.96 -0.99 5.74
CA ILE A 52 4.51 -0.17 4.62
C ILE A 52 5.23 -0.60 3.37
N VAL A 53 4.48 -0.72 2.27
CA VAL A 53 4.99 -1.10 0.95
C VAL A 53 4.59 -0.03 -0.04
N CYS A 54 5.54 0.46 -0.82
CA CYS A 54 5.30 1.28 -2.00
C CYS A 54 5.85 0.56 -3.22
N MET A 55 5.07 0.49 -4.28
CA MET A 55 5.47 -0.09 -5.56
C MET A 55 5.29 0.94 -6.67
N ASP A 56 6.35 1.16 -7.45
CA ASP A 56 6.26 1.89 -8.71
C ASP A 56 5.50 1.05 -9.75
N ASN A 57 4.43 1.62 -10.31
CA ASN A 57 3.55 0.88 -11.21
C ASN A 57 4.23 0.52 -12.54
N LEU A 58 5.18 1.33 -13.02
CA LEU A 58 5.88 1.09 -14.28
C LEU A 58 6.97 0.02 -14.13
N SER A 59 7.98 0.29 -13.29
CA SER A 59 9.17 -0.55 -13.13
C SER A 59 8.95 -1.76 -12.22
N ARG A 60 7.85 -1.78 -11.46
CA ARG A 60 7.59 -2.74 -10.37
C ARG A 60 8.64 -2.68 -9.24
N PHE A 61 9.42 -1.60 -9.16
CA PHE A 61 10.35 -1.38 -8.07
C PHE A 61 9.60 -1.19 -6.74
N ALA A 62 9.99 -1.95 -5.72
CA ALA A 62 9.30 -1.97 -4.43
C ALA A 62 10.20 -1.42 -3.31
N ILE A 63 9.64 -0.50 -2.52
CA ILE A 63 10.26 0.10 -1.34
C ILE A 63 9.42 -0.33 -0.14
N THR A 64 10.07 -0.85 0.90
CA THR A 64 9.37 -1.33 2.11
C THR A 64 10.05 -0.83 3.39
N LYS A 65 9.25 -0.55 4.42
CA LYS A 65 9.76 -0.14 5.75
C LYS A 65 8.91 -0.79 6.84
N ALA A 66 9.57 -1.28 7.88
CA ALA A 66 8.87 -1.80 9.06
C ALA A 66 8.46 -0.62 9.97
N LEU A 67 7.19 -0.62 10.41
CA LEU A 67 6.62 0.45 11.23
C LEU A 67 6.09 -0.07 12.58
N PRO A 68 6.20 0.74 13.66
CA PRO A 68 5.61 0.42 14.96
C PRO A 68 4.09 0.62 14.96
N THR A 69 3.57 1.61 14.22
CA THR A 69 2.14 1.92 14.09
C THR A 69 1.79 2.18 12.63
N ALA A 70 0.51 2.05 12.28
CA ALA A 70 -0.04 2.41 10.96
C ALA A 70 -0.63 3.83 10.97
N GLU A 71 -0.04 4.72 11.76
CA GLU A 71 -0.52 6.09 11.92
C GLU A 71 -0.07 6.97 10.76
N ALA A 72 -0.85 8.00 10.46
CA ALA A 72 -0.60 8.92 9.35
C ALA A 72 0.79 9.55 9.41
N GLU A 73 1.30 9.87 10.61
CA GLU A 73 2.65 10.42 10.79
C GLU A 73 3.76 9.47 10.30
N GLN A 74 3.65 8.18 10.63
CA GLN A 74 4.61 7.16 10.19
C GLN A 74 4.56 6.98 8.66
N VAL A 75 3.35 7.00 8.09
CA VAL A 75 3.13 6.91 6.64
C VAL A 75 3.70 8.12 5.93
N ALA A 76 3.41 9.34 6.41
CA ALA A 76 3.92 10.58 5.84
C ALA A 76 5.45 10.62 5.87
N LYS A 77 6.05 10.26 7.01
CA LYS A 77 7.51 10.16 7.15
C LYS A 77 8.12 9.20 6.14
N PHE A 78 7.52 8.02 5.95
CA PHE A 78 7.96 7.08 4.92
C PHE A 78 7.87 7.67 3.51
N ILE A 79 6.74 8.29 3.15
CA ILE A 79 6.56 8.89 1.82
C ILE A 79 7.60 9.98 1.57
N THR A 80 7.79 10.91 2.52
CA THR A 80 8.77 11.99 2.36
C THR A 80 10.19 11.45 2.29
N GLU A 81 10.63 10.66 3.26
CA GLU A 81 12.03 10.24 3.40
C GLU A 81 12.44 9.16 2.38
N GLU A 82 11.56 8.21 2.09
CA GLU A 82 11.90 7.04 1.28
C GLU A 82 11.48 7.18 -0.18
N ILE A 83 10.48 8.01 -0.48
CA ILE A 83 9.97 8.17 -1.85
C ILE A 83 10.35 9.53 -2.42
N VAL A 84 9.83 10.61 -1.84
CA VAL A 84 9.97 11.96 -2.41
C VAL A 84 11.45 12.35 -2.49
N LEU A 85 12.15 12.33 -1.36
CA LEU A 85 13.54 12.82 -1.29
C LEU A 85 14.55 11.94 -2.04
N LYS A 86 14.21 10.69 -2.37
CA LYS A 86 15.12 9.74 -2.99
C LYS A 86 14.85 9.46 -4.47
N HIS A 87 13.61 9.64 -4.91
CA HIS A 87 13.17 9.14 -6.21
C HIS A 87 12.31 10.11 -7.00
N MET A 88 11.68 11.10 -6.37
CA MET A 88 10.93 12.13 -7.08
C MET A 88 11.87 13.29 -7.41
N ASP A 89 12.72 13.11 -8.42
CA ASP A 89 13.43 14.20 -9.08
C ASP A 89 12.86 14.35 -10.50
N HIS A 90 11.84 15.20 -10.61
CA HIS A 90 11.23 15.58 -11.87
C HIS A 90 11.46 17.07 -12.08
N PRO A 91 12.60 17.48 -12.68
CA PRO A 91 12.90 18.89 -12.96
C PRO A 91 11.87 19.56 -13.89
N GLU A 92 10.92 18.82 -14.48
CA GLU A 92 9.86 19.34 -15.35
C GLU A 92 8.49 19.53 -14.65
N LEU A 93 8.40 19.34 -13.33
CA LEU A 93 7.15 19.53 -12.56
C LEU A 93 7.16 20.76 -11.64
N PHE A 94 8.12 21.67 -11.81
CA PHE A 94 8.17 23.00 -11.19
C PHE A 94 8.39 24.10 -12.22
#